data_AF-A0A5C7PP98-F1
#
_entry.id   AF-A0A5C7PP98-F1
#
_cell.length_a   1.000
_cell.length_b   1.000
_cell.length_c   1.000
_cell.angle_alpha   90.00
_cell.angle_beta   90.00
_cell.angle_gamma   90.00
#
_symmetry.space_group_name_H-M   'P 1'
#
loop_
_entity.id
_entity.type
_entity.pdbx_description
1 polymer ?
#
loop_
_entity_poly.entity_id
_entity_poly.type
_entity_poly.pdbx_seq_one_letter_code
_entity_poly.pdbx_strand_id
1 'polypeptide(L)'
;MKTIVEIRQPKYTMELEMAGLLKGIPSPALSALLDRLDQLEQSNQDLADQVSGLQTTVDNFSAKELPVGTVIELNFIPTNINELMGYGTWVEDTARAGRVGIGRGTVTDSRGVPSTFTVGAVGGETAHVQTIDEMAEHDHNPAGITDLKGATTQAGAGSGSASYPLLGSQSMVKRGGGQAMNIMQPYIVRTYWVRTA
;
A
#
# COMPACT_ATOMS: atom_id res chain seq x y z
N MET A 1 23.77 -5.67 1.04
CA MET A 1 25.10 -6.16 0.61
C MET A 1 26.14 -5.73 1.63
N LYS A 2 26.49 -6.63 2.56
CA LYS A 2 27.56 -6.39 3.54
C LYS A 2 28.80 -7.07 2.97
N THR A 3 29.78 -6.28 2.58
CA THR A 3 31.05 -6.75 2.01
C THR A 3 31.71 -7.69 3.03
N ILE A 4 31.76 -8.98 2.71
CA ILE A 4 32.59 -9.94 3.43
C ILE A 4 34.02 -9.50 3.18
N VAL A 5 34.68 -9.04 4.24
CA VAL A 5 36.10 -8.71 4.24
C VAL A 5 36.83 -10.02 3.99
N GLU A 6 37.32 -10.20 2.76
CA GLU A 6 38.21 -11.30 2.40
C GLU A 6 39.54 -11.03 3.13
N ILE A 7 39.71 -11.61 4.33
CA ILE A 7 41.00 -11.62 5.03
C ILE A 7 41.89 -12.66 4.32
N ARG A 8 42.36 -12.32 3.11
CA ARG A 8 43.52 -13.01 2.52
C ARG A 8 44.78 -12.39 3.09
N GLN A 9 45.30 -12.95 4.19
CA GLN A 9 46.68 -12.69 4.58
C GLN A 9 47.61 -13.32 3.52
N PRO A 10 48.65 -12.61 3.04
CA PRO A 10 49.59 -13.15 2.06
C PRO A 10 50.47 -14.21 2.73
N LYS A 11 50.27 -15.47 2.33
CA LYS A 11 50.91 -16.68 2.90
C LYS A 11 52.44 -16.78 2.69
N TYR A 12 53.13 -15.76 2.16
CA TYR A 12 54.48 -15.93 1.59
C TYR A 12 55.55 -14.91 2.01
N THR A 13 55.27 -13.92 2.85
CA THR A 13 56.29 -12.94 3.29
C THR A 13 56.84 -13.16 4.72
N MET A 14 56.34 -14.15 5.46
CA MET A 14 56.74 -14.37 6.87
C MET A 14 57.86 -15.42 7.08
N GLU A 15 58.30 -16.17 6.06
CA GLU A 15 59.30 -17.24 6.25
C GLU A 15 60.70 -16.71 6.63
N LEU A 16 61.08 -15.52 6.16
CA LEU A 16 62.44 -15.01 6.34
C LEU A 16 62.65 -14.28 7.70
N GLU A 17 61.60 -13.70 8.28
CA GLU A 17 61.66 -13.04 9.60
C GLU A 17 61.38 -13.99 10.78
N MET A 18 60.60 -15.07 10.57
CA MET A 18 60.37 -16.10 11.59
C MET A 18 61.66 -16.86 11.96
N ALA A 19 62.56 -17.08 11.00
CA ALA A 19 63.80 -17.83 11.24
C ALA A 19 64.73 -17.19 12.29
N GLY A 20 64.65 -15.87 12.49
CA GLY A 20 65.37 -15.15 13.54
C GLY A 20 64.70 -15.24 14.91
N LEU A 21 63.36 -15.18 14.96
CA LEU A 21 62.56 -15.23 16.19
C LEU A 21 62.50 -16.62 16.83
N LEU A 22 62.71 -17.68 16.05
CA LEU A 22 62.61 -19.08 16.47
C LEU A 22 63.91 -19.65 17.08
N LYS A 23 65.02 -18.90 17.03
CA LYS A 23 66.32 -19.31 17.60
C LYS A 23 66.24 -19.34 19.14
N GLY A 24 65.99 -20.53 19.68
CA GLY A 24 66.01 -20.79 21.14
C GLY A 24 64.77 -21.51 21.68
N ILE A 25 63.74 -21.70 20.87
CA ILE A 25 62.58 -22.51 21.24
C ILE A 25 62.93 -24.00 21.07
N PRO A 26 62.78 -24.85 22.09
CA PRO A 26 62.95 -26.29 21.95
C PRO A 26 62.02 -26.83 20.84
N SER A 27 62.53 -27.68 19.95
CA SER A 27 61.77 -28.23 18.81
C SER A 27 60.36 -28.76 19.16
N PRO A 28 60.13 -29.43 20.32
CA PRO A 28 58.78 -29.87 20.70
C PRO A 28 57.81 -28.72 20.99
N ALA A 29 58.30 -27.62 21.56
CA ALA A 29 57.48 -26.45 21.86
C ALA A 29 57.11 -25.67 20.59
N LEU A 30 58.01 -25.63 19.60
CA LEU A 30 57.71 -25.05 18.28
C LEU A 30 56.63 -25.84 17.54
N SER A 31 56.70 -27.17 17.57
CA SER A 31 55.66 -28.03 16.97
C SER A 31 54.29 -27.77 17.58
N ALA A 32 54.20 -27.70 18.91
CA ALA A 32 52.93 -27.44 19.59
C ALA A 32 52.34 -26.05 19.29
N LEU A 33 53.18 -25.04 19.06
CA LEU A 33 52.73 -23.70 18.66
C LEU A 33 52.17 -23.69 17.24
N LEU A 34 52.81 -24.42 16.31
CA LEU A 34 52.32 -24.57 14.94
C LEU A 34 50.98 -25.33 14.91
N ASP A 35 50.87 -26.44 15.64
CA ASP A 35 49.62 -27.20 15.74
C ASP A 35 48.48 -26.34 16.31
N ARG A 36 48.78 -25.47 17.29
CA ARG A 36 47.79 -24.54 17.84
C ARG A 36 47.37 -23.46 16.84
N LEU A 37 48.29 -22.99 16.01
CA LEU A 37 47.99 -22.02 14.97
C LEU A 37 47.04 -22.64 13.93
N ASP A 38 47.33 -23.85 13.46
CA ASP A 38 46.49 -24.59 12.52
C ASP A 38 45.09 -24.82 13.09
N GLN A 39 44.98 -25.19 14.37
CA GLN A 39 43.70 -25.33 15.06
C GLN A 39 42.90 -24.01 15.12
N LEU A 40 43.58 -22.88 15.33
CA LEU A 40 42.94 -21.56 15.35
C LEU A 40 42.46 -21.16 13.95
N GLU A 41 43.26 -21.42 12.91
CA GLU A 41 42.86 -21.19 11.52
C GLU A 41 41.63 -22.03 11.15
N GLN A 42 41.61 -23.31 11.52
CA GLN A 42 40.46 -24.18 11.29
C GLN A 42 39.21 -23.70 12.04
N SER A 43 39.35 -23.37 13.33
CA SER A 43 38.23 -22.86 14.14
C SER A 43 37.64 -21.57 13.56
N ASN A 44 38.49 -20.67 13.05
CA ASN A 44 38.03 -19.45 12.38
C ASN A 44 37.26 -19.75 11.08
N GLN A 45 37.68 -20.76 10.32
CA GLN A 45 36.96 -21.20 9.13
C GLN A 45 35.61 -21.82 9.50
N ASP A 46 35.57 -22.70 10.51
CA ASP A 46 34.34 -23.34 10.99
C ASP A 46 33.34 -22.30 11.48
N LEU A 47 33.80 -21.28 12.20
CA LEU A 47 32.96 -20.15 12.64
C LEU A 47 32.40 -19.37 11.45
N ALA A 48 33.21 -19.10 10.42
CA ALA A 48 32.75 -18.42 9.22
C ALA A 48 31.66 -19.22 8.49
N ASP A 49 31.84 -20.53 8.40
CA ASP A 49 30.88 -21.44 7.77
C ASP A 49 29.58 -21.52 8.58
N GLN A 50 29.66 -21.59 9.90
CA GLN A 50 28.49 -21.55 10.80
C GLN A 50 27.70 -20.24 10.65
N VAL A 51 28.38 -19.09 10.62
CA VAL A 51 27.74 -17.77 10.41
C VAL A 51 27.04 -17.72 9.06
N SER A 52 27.66 -18.24 8.01
CA SER A 52 27.07 -18.31 6.67
C SER A 52 25.83 -19.23 6.63
N GLY A 53 25.89 -20.38 7.31
CA GLY A 53 24.77 -21.30 7.45
C GLY A 53 23.58 -20.70 8.23
N LEU A 54 23.86 -19.95 9.29
CA LEU A 54 22.83 -19.21 10.04
C LEU A 54 22.19 -18.12 9.18
N GLN A 55 22.98 -17.37 8.42
CA GLN A 55 22.45 -16.35 7.51
C GLN A 55 21.52 -16.98 6.46
N THR A 56 21.93 -18.09 5.87
CA THR A 56 21.10 -18.84 4.91
C THR A 56 19.79 -19.31 5.54
N THR A 57 19.84 -19.77 6.79
CA THR A 57 18.63 -20.21 7.53
C THR A 57 17.69 -19.03 7.80
N VAL A 58 18.23 -17.88 8.22
CA VAL A 58 17.46 -16.65 8.43
C VAL A 58 16.80 -16.18 7.13
N ASP A 59 17.53 -16.19 6.01
CA ASP A 59 17.01 -15.78 4.71
C ASP A 59 15.88 -16.71 4.24
N ASN A 60 16.05 -18.03 4.42
CA ASN A 60 15.04 -19.02 4.08
C ASN A 60 13.77 -18.89 4.93
N PHE A 61 13.92 -18.69 6.25
CA PHE A 61 12.79 -18.47 7.15
C PHE A 61 12.04 -17.19 6.75
N SER A 62 12.79 -16.10 6.55
CA SER A 62 12.23 -14.81 6.15
C SER A 62 11.48 -14.88 4.82
N ALA A 63 12.03 -15.57 3.82
CA ALA A 63 11.39 -15.77 2.52
C ALA A 63 10.07 -16.55 2.61
N LYS A 64 9.93 -17.43 3.61
CA LYS A 64 8.72 -18.22 3.84
C LYS A 64 7.65 -17.43 4.59
N GLU A 65 8.02 -16.71 5.64
CA GLU A 65 7.07 -15.97 6.49
C GLU A 65 6.45 -14.77 5.77
N LEU A 66 7.30 -13.92 5.17
CA LEU A 66 6.86 -12.73 4.43
C LEU A 66 7.53 -12.71 3.06
N PRO A 67 7.03 -13.45 2.06
CA PRO A 67 7.62 -13.49 0.72
C PRO A 67 7.76 -12.09 0.09
N VAL A 68 8.66 -11.96 -0.89
CA VAL A 68 8.74 -10.74 -1.73
C VAL A 68 7.37 -10.48 -2.37
N GLY A 69 6.92 -9.23 -2.33
CA GLY A 69 5.57 -8.80 -2.73
C GLY A 69 4.56 -8.75 -1.57
N THR A 70 4.93 -9.21 -0.37
CA THR A 70 4.08 -9.05 0.82
C THR A 70 3.89 -7.57 1.14
N VAL A 71 2.66 -7.19 1.49
CA VAL A 71 2.32 -5.86 1.96
C VAL A 71 1.93 -5.90 3.42
N ILE A 72 2.52 -5.01 4.20
CA ILE A 72 2.20 -4.81 5.61
C ILE A 72 1.58 -3.43 5.82
N GLU A 73 0.76 -3.31 6.86
CA GLU A 73 0.05 -2.09 7.24
C GLU A 73 0.45 -1.70 8.67
N LEU A 74 0.83 -0.43 8.88
CA LEU A 74 1.27 0.08 10.18
C LEU A 74 0.50 1.35 10.58
N ASN A 75 0.24 1.49 11.87
CA ASN A 75 -0.47 2.65 12.44
C ASN A 75 0.43 3.87 12.69
N PHE A 76 1.67 3.83 12.22
CA PHE A 76 2.66 4.90 12.39
C PHE A 76 3.62 4.92 11.19
N ILE A 77 4.37 6.01 11.05
CA ILE A 77 5.48 6.11 10.10
C ILE A 77 6.74 5.72 10.87
N PRO A 78 7.37 4.55 10.62
CA PRO A 78 8.66 4.23 11.21
C PRO A 78 9.73 5.17 10.65
N THR A 79 10.71 5.56 11.48
CA THR A 79 11.88 6.31 11.00
C THR A 79 12.69 5.50 9.98
N ASN A 80 12.74 4.16 10.14
CA ASN A 80 13.34 3.24 9.18
C ASN A 80 12.66 1.86 9.27
N ILE A 81 11.89 1.47 8.24
CA ILE A 81 11.20 0.17 8.21
C ILE A 81 12.18 -1.01 8.12
N ASN A 82 13.33 -0.83 7.45
CA ASN A 82 14.28 -1.92 7.21
C ASN A 82 15.00 -2.29 8.51
N GLU A 83 15.23 -1.31 9.38
CA GLU A 83 15.73 -1.54 10.73
C GLU A 83 14.67 -2.20 11.62
N LEU A 84 13.40 -1.76 11.53
CA LEU A 84 12.31 -2.36 12.31
C LEU A 84 12.08 -3.83 11.97
N MET A 85 12.10 -4.17 10.68
CA MET A 85 11.91 -5.56 10.24
C MET A 85 13.16 -6.41 10.47
N GLY A 86 14.36 -5.83 10.37
CA GLY A 86 15.63 -6.52 10.59
C GLY A 86 16.03 -7.52 9.50
N TYR A 87 15.20 -7.67 8.46
CA TYR A 87 15.46 -8.51 7.29
C TYR A 87 14.67 -8.03 6.07
N GLY A 88 15.09 -8.50 4.89
CA GLY A 88 14.51 -8.09 3.61
C GLY A 88 14.78 -6.62 3.28
N THR A 89 14.21 -6.16 2.18
CA THR A 89 14.19 -4.77 1.75
C THR A 89 12.74 -4.33 1.58
N TRP A 90 12.36 -3.29 2.31
CA TRP A 90 11.01 -2.76 2.39
C TRP A 90 10.96 -1.33 1.85
N VAL A 91 9.95 -1.06 1.03
CA VAL A 91 9.70 0.24 0.40
C VAL A 91 8.27 0.66 0.68
N GLU A 92 8.04 1.95 0.93
CA GLU A 92 6.71 2.50 1.17
C GLU A 92 5.84 2.37 -0.08
N ASP A 93 4.64 1.82 0.05
CA ASP A 93 3.68 1.64 -1.05
C ASP A 93 2.87 2.93 -1.26
N THR A 94 3.50 3.93 -1.85
CA THR A 94 2.87 5.22 -2.14
C THR A 94 1.77 5.12 -3.21
N ALA A 95 1.74 4.05 -4.02
CA ALA A 95 0.70 3.84 -5.02
C ALA A 95 -0.69 3.60 -4.39
N ARG A 96 -0.73 3.20 -3.11
CA ARG A 96 -1.96 3.02 -2.32
C ARG A 96 -2.47 4.29 -1.65
N ALA A 97 -1.78 5.43 -1.77
CA ALA A 97 -2.22 6.67 -1.14
C ALA A 97 -3.67 7.02 -1.55
N GLY A 98 -4.56 7.15 -0.56
CA GLY A 98 -5.98 7.44 -0.78
C GLY A 98 -6.79 6.31 -1.40
N ARG A 99 -6.26 5.07 -1.45
CA ARG A 99 -6.93 3.90 -2.05
C ARG A 99 -7.26 2.84 -1.01
N VAL A 100 -8.35 2.12 -1.26
CA VAL A 100 -8.73 0.92 -0.51
C VAL A 100 -8.43 -0.33 -1.33
N GLY A 101 -7.92 -1.37 -0.68
CA GLY A 101 -7.70 -2.66 -1.32
C GLY A 101 -9.01 -3.40 -1.55
N ILE A 102 -9.16 -3.99 -2.73
CA ILE A 102 -10.28 -4.90 -3.07
C ILE A 102 -9.72 -6.25 -3.53
N GLY A 103 -10.49 -7.31 -3.31
CA GLY A 103 -10.10 -8.65 -3.74
C GLY A 103 -10.07 -8.78 -5.26
N ARG A 104 -9.09 -9.50 -5.81
CA ARG A 104 -9.09 -9.83 -7.25
C ARG A 104 -10.22 -10.81 -7.57
N GLY A 105 -10.71 -10.75 -8.79
CA GLY A 105 -11.71 -11.69 -9.31
C GLY A 105 -12.91 -10.97 -9.90
N THR A 106 -13.95 -11.73 -10.21
CA THR A 106 -15.20 -11.22 -10.76
C THR A 106 -16.28 -11.27 -9.71
N VAL A 107 -16.97 -10.15 -9.49
CA VAL A 107 -18.14 -10.04 -8.62
C VAL A 107 -19.32 -9.56 -9.45
N THR A 108 -20.51 -10.11 -9.19
CA THR A 108 -21.76 -9.61 -9.78
C THR A 108 -22.55 -8.94 -8.68
N ASP A 109 -22.96 -7.69 -8.90
CA ASP A 109 -23.72 -6.94 -7.91
C ASP A 109 -25.21 -7.34 -7.88
N SER A 110 -25.99 -6.73 -6.98
CA SER A 110 -27.43 -7.00 -6.84
C SER A 110 -28.26 -6.64 -8.08
N ARG A 111 -27.69 -5.88 -9.02
CA ARG A 111 -28.32 -5.51 -10.30
C ARG A 111 -27.97 -6.51 -11.41
N GLY A 112 -27.17 -7.54 -11.12
CA GLY A 112 -26.75 -8.54 -12.10
C GLY A 112 -25.59 -8.09 -12.99
N VAL A 113 -24.89 -7.00 -12.66
CA VAL A 113 -23.80 -6.46 -13.47
C VAL A 113 -22.45 -7.02 -12.99
N PRO A 114 -21.71 -7.78 -13.83
CA PRO A 114 -20.41 -8.31 -13.45
C PRO A 114 -19.32 -7.22 -13.54
N SER A 115 -18.43 -7.21 -12.56
CA SER A 115 -17.20 -6.40 -12.51
C SER A 115 -16.01 -7.31 -12.26
N THR A 116 -14.93 -7.14 -13.03
CA THR A 116 -13.70 -7.94 -12.90
C THR A 116 -12.54 -7.07 -12.43
N PHE A 117 -11.87 -7.50 -11.38
CA PHE A 117 -10.73 -6.81 -10.77
C PHE A 117 -9.46 -7.63 -10.93
N THR A 118 -8.47 -7.06 -11.63
CA THR A 118 -7.14 -7.64 -11.80
C THR A 118 -6.16 -7.01 -10.80
N VAL A 119 -5.09 -7.75 -10.48
CA VAL A 119 -4.04 -7.22 -9.60
C VAL A 119 -3.40 -6.00 -10.28
N GLY A 120 -3.26 -4.91 -9.54
CA GLY A 120 -2.69 -3.66 -10.03
C GLY A 120 -3.68 -2.71 -10.72
N ALA A 121 -4.94 -3.13 -10.96
CA ALA A 121 -5.96 -2.22 -11.42
C ALA A 121 -6.25 -1.13 -10.38
N VAL A 122 -6.51 0.08 -10.86
CA VAL A 122 -6.88 1.23 -10.03
C VAL A 122 -8.19 1.84 -10.54
N GLY A 123 -8.99 2.39 -9.63
CA GLY A 123 -10.26 3.04 -9.94
C GLY A 123 -10.81 3.78 -8.72
N GLY A 124 -12.07 4.23 -8.84
CA GLY A 124 -12.76 5.01 -7.81
C GLY A 124 -12.52 6.52 -7.90
N GLU A 125 -13.30 7.27 -7.14
CA GLU A 125 -13.29 8.73 -7.07
C GLU A 125 -13.33 9.18 -5.60
N THR A 126 -12.80 10.36 -5.28
CA THR A 126 -12.86 10.93 -3.91
C THR A 126 -14.05 11.87 -3.73
N ALA A 127 -14.54 12.46 -4.81
CA ALA A 127 -15.75 13.24 -4.85
C ALA A 127 -16.38 13.08 -6.24
N HIS A 128 -17.72 13.11 -6.29
CA HIS A 128 -18.46 12.83 -7.52
C HIS A 128 -19.47 13.95 -7.80
N VAL A 129 -19.57 14.38 -9.06
CA VAL A 129 -20.58 15.33 -9.53
C VAL A 129 -21.63 14.55 -10.28
N GLN A 130 -22.87 14.55 -9.77
CA GLN A 130 -23.98 13.90 -10.44
C GLN A 130 -24.22 14.49 -11.83
N THR A 131 -24.32 13.61 -12.83
CA THR A 131 -24.64 13.92 -14.22
C THR A 131 -26.13 13.77 -14.51
N ILE A 132 -26.57 14.29 -15.65
CA ILE A 132 -27.97 14.17 -16.09
C ILE A 132 -28.35 12.70 -16.33
N ASP A 133 -27.43 11.90 -16.87
CA ASP A 133 -27.68 10.48 -17.17
C ASP A 133 -27.83 9.62 -15.90
N GLU A 134 -27.35 10.12 -14.76
CA GLU A 134 -27.48 9.47 -13.45
C GLU A 134 -28.75 9.89 -12.69
N MET A 135 -29.52 10.84 -13.22
CA MET A 135 -30.79 11.24 -12.62
C MET A 135 -31.89 10.25 -12.96
N ALA A 136 -32.57 9.75 -11.93
CA ALA A 136 -33.79 8.97 -12.14
C ALA A 136 -34.87 9.80 -12.85
N GLU A 137 -35.68 9.13 -13.67
CA GLU A 137 -36.86 9.73 -14.28
C GLU A 137 -37.77 10.30 -13.17
N HIS A 138 -38.14 11.56 -13.32
CA HIS A 138 -39.03 12.25 -12.41
C HIS A 138 -39.92 13.21 -13.18
N ASP A 139 -41.13 13.40 -12.67
CA ASP A 139 -42.16 14.28 -13.18
C ASP A 139 -42.32 15.47 -12.22
N HIS A 140 -42.66 16.63 -12.76
CA HIS A 140 -43.24 17.70 -12.00
C HIS A 140 -44.69 17.90 -12.48
N ASN A 141 -45.65 17.47 -11.66
CA ASN A 141 -47.06 17.76 -11.86
C ASN A 141 -47.47 18.98 -11.02
N PRO A 142 -47.38 20.21 -11.56
CA PRO A 142 -48.06 21.33 -10.95
C PRO A 142 -49.55 21.06 -11.14
N ALA A 143 -50.21 20.51 -10.12
CA ALA A 143 -51.66 20.44 -10.10
C ALA A 143 -52.19 21.81 -10.54
N GLY A 144 -52.91 21.82 -11.66
CA GLY A 144 -53.44 23.03 -12.27
C GLY A 144 -54.13 23.88 -11.22
N ILE A 145 -54.10 25.20 -11.40
CA ILE A 145 -54.90 26.10 -10.59
C ILE A 145 -56.37 25.68 -10.78
N THR A 146 -56.90 24.87 -9.87
CA THR A 146 -58.33 24.62 -9.76
C THR A 146 -58.92 25.83 -9.05
N ASP A 147 -59.91 26.48 -9.65
CA ASP A 147 -60.81 27.31 -8.86
C ASP A 147 -61.52 26.44 -7.80
N LEU A 148 -62.21 27.07 -6.84
CA LEU A 148 -62.92 26.38 -5.75
C LEU A 148 -64.04 25.40 -6.22
N LYS A 149 -64.25 25.22 -7.52
CA LYS A 149 -65.24 24.31 -8.13
C LYS A 149 -64.64 23.25 -9.06
N GLY A 150 -63.31 23.16 -9.19
CA GLY A 150 -62.65 22.01 -9.85
C GLY A 150 -62.83 21.92 -11.37
N ALA A 151 -63.20 23.01 -12.04
CA ALA A 151 -63.31 23.03 -13.51
C ALA A 151 -62.01 23.51 -14.16
N THR A 152 -61.44 22.71 -15.06
CA THR A 152 -60.26 23.06 -15.87
C THR A 152 -60.64 23.82 -17.15
N THR A 153 -61.40 24.91 -17.04
CA THR A 153 -61.62 25.81 -18.19
C THR A 153 -61.88 27.23 -17.72
N GLN A 154 -60.96 28.15 -18.02
CA GLN A 154 -61.24 29.57 -17.95
C GLN A 154 -62.15 29.93 -19.13
N ALA A 155 -63.47 29.97 -18.89
CA ALA A 155 -64.43 30.59 -19.79
C ALA A 155 -65.65 31.08 -18.98
N GLY A 156 -65.85 32.40 -18.91
CA GLY A 156 -67.11 32.98 -18.44
C GLY A 156 -66.95 34.27 -17.65
N ALA A 157 -67.16 35.40 -18.32
CA ALA A 157 -67.15 36.75 -17.77
C ALA A 157 -68.25 36.98 -16.70
N GLY A 158 -67.91 37.74 -15.66
CA GLY A 158 -68.83 38.28 -14.66
C GLY A 158 -68.16 39.41 -13.89
N SER A 159 -68.77 40.59 -13.94
CA SER A 159 -68.32 41.87 -13.38
C SER A 159 -67.71 41.77 -11.98
N GLY A 160 -66.43 42.11 -11.88
CA GLY A 160 -65.62 42.01 -10.67
C GLY A 160 -64.35 41.23 -10.98
N SER A 161 -63.57 41.72 -11.95
CA SER A 161 -62.25 41.17 -12.28
C SER A 161 -61.34 41.32 -11.05
N ALA A 162 -61.44 40.40 -10.09
CA ALA A 162 -60.25 39.95 -9.41
C ALA A 162 -59.43 39.28 -10.50
N SER A 163 -58.64 40.10 -11.21
CA SER A 163 -57.40 39.65 -11.78
C SER A 163 -56.62 39.09 -10.60
N TYR A 164 -56.85 37.82 -10.25
CA TYR A 164 -55.75 37.03 -9.80
C TYR A 164 -54.74 37.23 -10.93
N PRO A 165 -53.59 37.89 -10.71
CA PRO A 165 -52.50 37.63 -11.63
C PRO A 165 -52.48 36.11 -11.66
N LEU A 166 -52.74 35.50 -12.82
CA LEU A 166 -52.38 34.11 -13.03
C LEU A 166 -50.95 34.09 -12.51
N LEU A 167 -50.76 33.52 -11.32
CA LEU A 167 -49.52 33.65 -10.57
C LEU A 167 -48.56 32.86 -11.44
N GLY A 168 -47.88 33.60 -12.29
CA GLY A 168 -47.60 33.16 -13.64
C GLY A 168 -46.61 32.04 -13.56
N SER A 169 -47.07 30.82 -13.83
CA SER A 169 -46.27 29.61 -13.70
C SER A 169 -45.68 29.47 -12.28
N GLN A 170 -46.13 28.49 -11.51
CA GLN A 170 -45.28 27.98 -10.42
C GLN A 170 -44.09 27.27 -11.08
N SER A 171 -43.21 28.04 -11.71
CA SER A 171 -42.04 27.57 -12.42
C SER A 171 -41.16 26.95 -11.35
N MET A 172 -40.97 25.64 -11.44
CA MET A 172 -39.97 24.96 -10.63
C MET A 172 -38.62 25.60 -11.00
N VAL A 173 -38.15 26.51 -10.15
CA VAL A 173 -36.85 27.14 -10.36
C VAL A 173 -35.78 26.08 -10.11
N LYS A 174 -34.76 26.05 -10.98
CA LYS A 174 -33.63 25.13 -10.80
C LYS A 174 -33.00 25.38 -9.43
N ARG A 175 -32.84 24.33 -8.63
CA ARG A 175 -32.07 24.35 -7.37
C ARG A 175 -31.01 23.27 -7.42
N GLY A 176 -29.85 23.58 -6.85
CA GLY A 176 -28.65 22.73 -6.89
C GLY A 176 -27.43 23.54 -7.34
N GLY A 177 -26.26 23.22 -6.79
CA GLY A 177 -25.01 23.92 -7.08
C GLY A 177 -24.04 23.16 -7.98
N GLY A 178 -24.41 21.94 -8.41
CA GLY A 178 -23.54 21.06 -9.21
C GLY A 178 -22.18 20.75 -8.57
N GLN A 179 -22.06 20.95 -7.26
CA GLN A 179 -20.81 20.73 -6.54
C GLN A 179 -20.59 19.23 -6.33
N ALA A 180 -19.35 18.80 -6.35
CA ALA A 180 -19.01 17.42 -6.08
C ALA A 180 -19.39 17.04 -4.64
N MET A 181 -20.11 15.94 -4.45
CA MET A 181 -20.38 15.40 -3.13
C MET A 181 -19.24 14.50 -2.67
N ASN A 182 -18.98 14.50 -1.36
CA ASN A 182 -18.06 13.55 -0.76
C ASN A 182 -18.63 12.13 -0.88
N ILE A 183 -17.89 11.24 -1.52
CA ILE A 183 -18.22 9.80 -1.60
C ILE A 183 -17.21 8.94 -0.83
N MET A 184 -16.22 9.55 -0.18
CA MET A 184 -15.28 8.84 0.67
C MET A 184 -15.98 8.40 1.95
N GLN A 185 -16.08 7.09 2.13
CA GLN A 185 -16.46 6.49 3.41
C GLN A 185 -15.52 6.94 4.54
N PRO A 186 -15.96 6.93 5.80
CA PRO A 186 -15.07 7.17 6.94
C PRO A 186 -13.82 6.30 6.88
N TYR A 187 -12.65 6.90 7.10
CA TYR A 187 -11.36 6.23 6.99
C TYR A 187 -10.39 6.64 8.09
N ILE A 188 -9.39 5.79 8.32
CA ILE A 188 -8.21 6.10 9.12
C ILE A 188 -6.97 5.94 8.21
N VAL A 189 -6.07 6.91 8.28
CA VAL A 189 -4.83 6.87 7.49
C VAL A 189 -3.82 5.96 8.17
N ARG A 190 -3.18 5.10 7.38
CA ARG A 190 -2.14 4.16 7.81
C ARG A 190 -1.04 4.12 6.75
N THR A 191 0.15 3.66 7.14
CA THR A 191 1.25 3.45 6.19
C THR A 191 1.23 2.03 5.67
N TYR A 192 1.63 1.86 4.41
CA TYR A 192 1.77 0.56 3.77
C TYR A 192 3.20 0.39 3.27
N TRP A 193 3.74 -0.81 3.43
CA TRP A 193 5.09 -1.15 2.99
C TRP A 193 5.09 -2.46 2.22
N VAL A 194 5.83 -2.52 1.13
CA VAL A 194 5.99 -3.71 0.27
C VAL A 194 7.40 -4.25 0.43
N ARG A 195 7.51 -5.57 0.64
CA ARG A 195 8.81 -6.26 0.57
C ARG A 195 9.24 -6.41 -0.89
N THR A 196 10.41 -5.90 -1.23
CA THR A 196 10.99 -5.91 -2.58
C THR A 196 12.17 -6.87 -2.74
N ALA A 197 12.82 -7.26 -1.64
CA ALA A 197 13.85 -8.29 -1.57
C ALA A 197 13.84 -8.97 -0.18
#